data_AF-I4N6R9-F1
#
_entry.id   AF-I4N6R9-F1
#
_cell.length_a   1.000
_cell.length_b   1.000
_cell.length_c   1.000
_cell.angle_alpha   90.00
_cell.angle_beta   90.00
_cell.angle_gamma   90.00
#
_symmetry.space_group_name_H-M   'P 1'
#
loop_
_entity.id
_entity.type
_entity.pdbx_description
1 polymer ?
#
loop_
_entity_poly.entity_id
_entity_poly.type
_entity_poly.pdbx_seq_one_letter_code
_entity_poly.pdbx_strand_id
1 'polypeptide(L)'
;MQNAVAPEPEHAIVEWLLHDDQVMRECFRHAVAILKTALGTAYSAVILLDAEHQHYRAEAGVVMAHIPRERSLADHVVRQPDVFMVEDARQDPRFVDCQLVSGAPFVRLYAGIALRAPGGGLIGALCAMDPRPGHLQPEQLDVLRHLRAMIENDLALRTATAIDPLTQLFNRRFMLESVQRKWQETPAGQGIAAVMIDIDYFKQYNDTYGHPAGDDCLRQVAAVIQAVADQYHLVAGRLGGEEFGLLVAGHQQPQLREALEALRHGIWALNIEHRRSSFDRVTVSIGAAQVTNASSPREGFSIADQALYQAKAQGRNQVVIG
;
A
#
# COMPACT_ATOMS: atom_id res chain seq x y z
N MET A 1 16.86 11.33 -20.51
CA MET A 1 16.73 11.70 -19.08
C MET A 1 15.26 11.91 -18.80
N GLN A 2 14.57 10.85 -18.37
CA GLN A 2 13.27 10.98 -17.71
C GLN A 2 13.60 10.95 -16.22
N ASN A 3 13.32 12.04 -15.51
CA ASN A 3 13.34 12.05 -14.06
C ASN A 3 12.28 11.05 -13.60
N ALA A 4 12.71 9.90 -13.07
CA ALA A 4 11.83 9.04 -12.30
C ALA A 4 11.45 9.83 -11.04
N VAL A 5 10.28 10.46 -11.08
CA VAL A 5 9.64 11.07 -9.92
C VAL A 5 9.42 9.92 -8.94
N ALA A 6 9.99 10.01 -7.74
CA ALA A 6 9.75 9.02 -6.69
C ALA A 6 8.23 8.87 -6.51
N PRO A 7 7.66 7.65 -6.44
CA PRO A 7 6.23 7.49 -6.20
C PRO A 7 5.88 8.19 -4.89
N GLU A 8 4.83 9.01 -4.92
CA GLU A 8 4.35 9.74 -3.75
C GLU A 8 3.99 8.73 -2.64
N PRO A 9 4.24 9.05 -1.35
CA PRO A 9 3.98 8.15 -0.20
C PRO A 9 2.53 7.62 -0.10
N GLU A 10 1.66 8.16 -0.92
CA GLU A 10 0.24 7.88 -1.08
C GLU A 10 0.00 6.56 -1.82
N HIS A 11 0.88 6.19 -2.75
CA HIS A 11 0.81 4.89 -3.44
C HIS A 11 1.02 3.74 -2.46
N ALA A 12 1.97 3.88 -1.53
CA ALA A 12 2.22 2.92 -0.46
C ALA A 12 1.02 2.79 0.50
N ILE A 13 0.26 3.88 0.74
CA ILE A 13 -0.96 3.85 1.57
C ILE A 13 -2.12 3.16 0.83
N VAL A 14 -2.26 3.38 -0.48
CA VAL A 14 -3.26 2.67 -1.28
C VAL A 14 -2.91 1.18 -1.34
N GLU A 15 -1.68 0.83 -1.70
CA GLU A 15 -1.15 -0.54 -1.66
C GLU A 15 -1.35 -1.18 -0.27
N TRP A 16 -1.10 -0.42 0.81
CA TRP A 16 -1.39 -0.85 2.18
C TRP A 16 -2.87 -1.15 2.41
N LEU A 17 -3.76 -0.24 2.05
CA LEU A 17 -5.20 -0.44 2.17
C LEU A 17 -5.73 -1.48 1.17
N LEU A 18 -4.98 -1.79 0.12
CA LEU A 18 -5.33 -2.83 -0.84
C LEU A 18 -4.93 -4.22 -0.33
N HIS A 19 -3.77 -4.34 0.32
CA HIS A 19 -3.16 -5.60 0.74
C HIS A 19 -3.33 -5.92 2.23
N ASP A 20 -3.63 -4.92 3.05
CA ASP A 20 -3.76 -5.03 4.50
C ASP A 20 -4.85 -4.09 5.06
N ASP A 21 -6.04 -4.19 4.46
CA ASP A 21 -7.18 -3.34 4.79
C ASP A 21 -7.74 -3.58 6.19
N GLN A 22 -7.42 -4.70 6.87
CA GLN A 22 -8.00 -5.09 8.16
C GLN A 22 -7.92 -3.98 9.23
N VAL A 23 -6.90 -3.12 9.14
CA VAL A 23 -6.74 -1.97 10.04
C VAL A 23 -7.89 -0.97 9.84
N MET A 24 -8.25 -0.66 8.60
CA MET A 24 -9.37 0.23 8.26
C MET A 24 -10.68 -0.52 7.98
N ARG A 25 -10.67 -1.85 7.87
CA ARG A 25 -11.81 -2.67 7.42
C ARG A 25 -13.02 -2.45 8.31
N GLU A 26 -12.81 -2.44 9.62
CA GLU A 26 -13.88 -2.21 10.58
C GLU A 26 -14.39 -0.76 10.54
N CYS A 27 -13.49 0.20 10.35
CA CYS A 27 -13.81 1.61 10.15
C CYS A 27 -14.67 1.81 8.88
N PHE A 28 -14.24 1.24 7.76
CA PHE A 28 -14.96 1.26 6.48
C PHE A 28 -16.31 0.55 6.58
N ARG A 29 -16.37 -0.63 7.22
CA ARG A 29 -17.61 -1.40 7.41
C ARG A 29 -18.64 -0.61 8.21
N HIS A 30 -18.22 0.04 9.30
CA HIS A 30 -19.10 0.91 10.07
C HIS A 30 -19.50 2.17 9.28
N ALA A 31 -18.57 2.80 8.58
CA ALA A 31 -18.86 4.00 7.80
C ALA A 31 -19.93 3.73 6.72
N VAL A 32 -19.82 2.64 5.95
CA VAL A 32 -20.84 2.30 4.94
C VAL A 32 -22.19 1.97 5.58
N ALA A 33 -22.20 1.22 6.69
CA ALA A 33 -23.45 0.89 7.39
C ALA A 33 -24.16 2.14 7.94
N ILE A 34 -23.40 3.06 8.55
CA ILE A 34 -23.91 4.35 9.06
C ILE A 34 -24.42 5.19 7.89
N LEU A 35 -23.63 5.33 6.82
CA LEU A 35 -23.98 6.13 5.66
C LEU A 35 -25.29 5.68 5.03
N LYS A 36 -25.42 4.38 4.75
CA LYS A 36 -26.64 3.79 4.19
C LYS A 36 -27.86 4.11 5.05
N THR A 37 -27.74 3.90 6.37
CA THR A 37 -28.83 4.09 7.32
C THR A 37 -29.23 5.56 7.43
N ALA A 38 -28.26 6.47 7.52
CA ALA A 38 -28.48 7.90 7.70
C ALA A 38 -29.04 8.58 6.44
N LEU A 39 -28.61 8.15 5.24
CA LEU A 39 -29.12 8.69 3.97
C LEU A 39 -30.40 7.99 3.51
N GLY A 40 -30.73 6.83 4.06
CA GLY A 40 -31.89 6.05 3.63
C GLY A 40 -31.74 5.43 2.24
N THR A 41 -30.51 5.25 1.75
CA THR A 41 -30.22 4.70 0.43
C THR A 41 -30.18 3.18 0.44
N ALA A 42 -30.38 2.57 -0.73
CA ALA A 42 -30.29 1.12 -0.87
C ALA A 42 -28.86 0.58 -0.66
N TYR A 43 -27.85 1.33 -1.12
CA TYR A 43 -26.45 0.90 -1.15
C TYR A 43 -25.49 1.98 -0.67
N SER A 44 -24.33 1.54 -0.21
CA SER A 44 -23.18 2.39 0.06
C SER A 44 -21.88 1.59 -0.02
N ALA A 45 -20.79 2.25 -0.38
CA ALA A 45 -19.48 1.61 -0.48
C ALA A 45 -18.33 2.55 -0.14
N VAL A 46 -17.25 1.97 0.38
CA VAL A 46 -15.90 2.54 0.32
C VAL A 46 -15.17 1.88 -0.83
N ILE A 47 -14.68 2.69 -1.75
CA ILE A 47 -13.98 2.29 -2.97
C ILE A 47 -12.58 2.86 -2.92
N LEU A 48 -11.55 2.03 -3.05
CA LEU A 48 -10.18 2.48 -3.28
C LEU A 48 -9.89 2.50 -4.78
N LEU A 49 -9.08 3.46 -5.24
CA LEU A 49 -8.73 3.61 -6.64
C LEU A 49 -7.22 3.42 -6.82
N ASP A 50 -6.82 2.52 -7.71
CA ASP A 50 -5.46 2.47 -8.24
C ASP A 50 -5.41 3.07 -9.66
N ALA A 51 -4.29 2.94 -10.36
CA ALA A 51 -4.11 3.50 -11.70
C ALA A 51 -5.15 3.00 -12.74
N GLU A 52 -5.61 1.75 -12.63
CA GLU A 52 -6.41 1.07 -13.66
C GLU A 52 -7.77 0.54 -13.12
N HIS A 53 -7.85 0.27 -11.82
CA HIS A 53 -8.93 -0.47 -11.19
C HIS A 53 -9.56 0.30 -10.03
N GLN A 54 -10.79 -0.12 -9.69
CA GLN A 54 -11.44 0.27 -8.45
C GLN A 54 -11.70 -0.96 -7.58
N HIS A 55 -11.50 -0.79 -6.29
CA HIS A 55 -11.50 -1.88 -5.33
C HIS A 55 -12.52 -1.57 -4.23
N TYR A 56 -13.62 -2.32 -4.21
CA TYR A 56 -14.57 -2.26 -3.11
C TYR A 56 -13.90 -2.82 -1.84
N ARG A 57 -13.87 -2.02 -0.77
CA ARG A 57 -13.30 -2.41 0.53
C ARG A 57 -14.33 -2.58 1.63
N ALA A 58 -15.44 -1.86 1.53
CA ALA A 58 -16.61 -2.12 2.33
C ALA A 58 -17.86 -1.81 1.52
N GLU A 59 -18.88 -2.63 1.69
CA GLU A 59 -20.14 -2.52 0.96
C GLU A 59 -21.29 -2.80 1.93
N ALA A 60 -22.40 -2.08 1.76
CA ALA A 60 -23.64 -2.38 2.45
C ALA A 60 -24.81 -2.42 1.45
N GLY A 61 -25.62 -3.47 1.53
CA GLY A 61 -26.84 -3.65 0.73
C GLY A 61 -26.70 -4.65 -0.43
N VAL A 62 -25.57 -4.66 -1.14
CA VAL A 62 -25.28 -5.64 -2.20
C VAL A 62 -23.77 -5.72 -2.41
N VAL A 63 -23.30 -6.88 -2.88
CA VAL A 63 -21.92 -7.06 -3.36
C VAL A 63 -21.87 -6.58 -4.81
N MET A 64 -21.00 -5.62 -5.11
CA MET A 64 -20.87 -5.03 -6.43
C MET A 64 -19.92 -5.86 -7.31
N ALA A 65 -20.22 -5.90 -8.60
CA ALA A 65 -19.30 -6.46 -9.59
C ALA A 65 -18.08 -5.56 -9.76
N HIS A 66 -16.96 -6.15 -10.17
CA HIS A 66 -15.75 -5.39 -10.50
C HIS A 66 -15.97 -4.53 -11.74
N ILE A 67 -15.57 -3.25 -11.68
CA ILE A 67 -15.79 -2.26 -12.75
C ILE A 67 -14.47 -1.53 -13.02
N PRO A 68 -14.04 -1.38 -14.30
CA PRO A 68 -12.86 -0.59 -14.64
C PRO A 68 -12.96 0.86 -14.15
N ARG A 69 -11.85 1.45 -13.70
CA ARG A 69 -11.84 2.81 -13.13
C ARG A 69 -12.40 3.85 -14.09
N GLU A 70 -12.02 3.80 -15.36
CA GLU A 70 -12.44 4.75 -16.40
C GLU A 70 -13.96 4.81 -16.62
N ARG A 71 -14.70 3.80 -16.14
CA ARG A 71 -16.16 3.69 -16.28
C ARG A 71 -16.87 3.79 -14.92
N SER A 72 -16.17 4.27 -13.90
CA SER A 72 -16.65 4.39 -12.53
C SER A 72 -17.28 5.75 -12.24
N LEU A 73 -18.41 5.74 -11.53
CA LEU A 73 -18.95 6.95 -10.88
C LEU A 73 -17.95 7.56 -9.87
N ALA A 74 -17.13 6.72 -9.21
CA ALA A 74 -16.15 7.18 -8.23
C ALA A 74 -15.02 8.00 -8.87
N ASP A 75 -14.67 7.75 -10.14
CA ASP A 75 -13.63 8.54 -10.82
C ASP A 75 -14.07 10.01 -11.05
N HIS A 76 -15.37 10.27 -11.10
CA HIS A 76 -15.90 11.63 -11.11
C HIS A 76 -15.88 12.28 -9.72
N VAL A 77 -16.17 11.51 -8.66
CA VAL A 77 -16.12 11.99 -7.27
C VAL A 77 -14.75 12.54 -6.92
N VAL A 78 -13.70 11.80 -7.27
CA VAL A 78 -12.34 12.13 -6.85
C VAL A 78 -11.75 13.37 -7.52
N ARG A 79 -12.39 13.84 -8.59
CA ARG A 79 -12.07 15.09 -9.29
C ARG A 79 -12.81 16.30 -8.69
N GLN A 80 -13.76 16.09 -7.79
CA GLN A 80 -14.49 17.16 -7.12
C GLN A 80 -13.83 17.56 -5.81
N PRO A 81 -13.91 18.85 -5.42
CA PRO A 81 -13.38 19.32 -4.14
C PRO A 81 -14.27 18.96 -2.94
N ASP A 82 -15.55 18.64 -3.17
CA ASP A 82 -16.54 18.32 -2.14
C ASP A 82 -17.51 17.25 -2.67
N VAL A 83 -18.59 16.99 -1.92
CA VAL A 83 -19.61 16.00 -2.25
C VAL A 83 -20.10 16.17 -3.70
N PHE A 84 -20.00 15.08 -4.46
CA PHE A 84 -20.53 14.94 -5.80
C PHE A 84 -21.88 14.22 -5.73
N MET A 85 -22.96 14.83 -6.25
CA MET A 85 -24.29 14.23 -6.28
C MET A 85 -24.87 14.22 -7.69
N VAL A 86 -25.59 13.14 -7.99
CA VAL A 86 -26.33 12.91 -9.23
C VAL A 86 -27.71 12.42 -8.85
N GLU A 87 -28.75 13.18 -9.21
CA GLU A 87 -30.14 12.87 -8.82
C GLU A 87 -30.72 11.69 -9.62
N ASP A 88 -30.37 11.62 -10.91
CA ASP A 88 -30.70 10.51 -11.80
C ASP A 88 -29.58 10.27 -12.81
N ALA A 89 -28.72 9.30 -12.51
CA ALA A 89 -27.58 8.91 -13.34
C ALA A 89 -27.99 8.40 -14.73
N ARG A 90 -29.24 7.98 -14.93
CA ARG A 90 -29.73 7.61 -16.26
C ARG A 90 -29.92 8.81 -17.18
N GLN A 91 -30.16 9.99 -16.61
CA GLN A 91 -30.35 11.23 -17.35
C GLN A 91 -29.04 12.00 -17.57
N ASP A 92 -27.96 11.58 -16.89
CA ASP A 92 -26.66 12.21 -16.97
C ASP A 92 -25.83 11.60 -18.12
N PRO A 93 -25.47 12.37 -19.17
CA PRO A 93 -24.71 11.86 -20.31
C PRO A 93 -23.34 11.28 -19.92
N ARG A 94 -22.79 11.67 -18.76
CA ARG A 94 -21.50 11.16 -18.26
C ARG A 94 -21.55 9.69 -17.87
N PHE A 95 -22.75 9.13 -17.61
CA PHE A 95 -22.89 7.79 -17.03
C PHE A 95 -23.64 6.79 -17.91
N VAL A 96 -23.86 7.11 -19.19
CA VAL A 96 -24.54 6.24 -20.16
C VAL A 96 -23.84 4.87 -20.27
N ASP A 97 -22.51 4.85 -20.25
CA ASP A 97 -21.70 3.63 -20.35
C ASP A 97 -21.34 3.01 -18.99
N CYS A 98 -21.85 3.56 -17.88
CA CYS A 98 -21.57 3.03 -16.54
C CYS A 98 -22.38 1.76 -16.28
N GLN A 99 -21.69 0.66 -15.97
CA GLN A 99 -22.33 -0.65 -15.71
C GLN A 99 -23.25 -0.63 -14.49
N LEU A 100 -22.97 0.20 -13.48
CA LEU A 100 -23.85 0.36 -12.31
C LEU A 100 -25.20 1.01 -12.69
N VAL A 101 -25.25 1.79 -13.76
CA VAL A 101 -26.45 2.52 -14.22
C VAL A 101 -27.26 1.67 -15.20
N SER A 102 -26.58 1.07 -16.17
CA SER A 102 -27.18 0.26 -17.24
C SER A 102 -27.48 -1.20 -16.85
N GLY A 103 -26.71 -1.77 -15.92
CA GLY A 103 -26.90 -3.09 -15.34
C GLY A 103 -27.22 -3.02 -13.85
N ALA A 104 -27.44 -4.19 -13.23
CA ALA A 104 -27.64 -4.26 -11.78
C ALA A 104 -26.44 -3.61 -11.05
N PRO A 105 -26.68 -2.76 -10.03
CA PRO A 105 -27.93 -2.58 -9.30
C PRO A 105 -28.86 -1.46 -9.84
N PHE A 106 -28.62 -0.96 -11.05
CA PHE A 106 -29.41 0.09 -11.70
C PHE A 106 -29.44 1.43 -10.96
N VAL A 107 -28.27 1.89 -10.52
CA VAL A 107 -28.07 3.16 -9.82
C VAL A 107 -28.74 4.32 -10.57
N ARG A 108 -29.48 5.14 -9.82
CA ARG A 108 -30.11 6.39 -10.28
C ARG A 108 -29.61 7.54 -9.42
N LEU A 109 -29.91 7.54 -8.12
CA LEU A 109 -29.29 8.48 -7.20
C LEU A 109 -27.88 8.00 -6.87
N TYR A 110 -26.90 8.90 -6.97
CA TYR A 110 -25.53 8.67 -6.54
C TYR A 110 -25.02 9.89 -5.77
N ALA A 111 -24.41 9.67 -4.60
CA ALA A 111 -23.69 10.70 -3.88
C ALA A 111 -22.36 10.15 -3.38
N GLY A 112 -21.27 10.87 -3.55
CA GLY A 112 -19.95 10.43 -3.13
C GLY A 112 -19.04 11.57 -2.73
N ILE A 113 -18.06 11.26 -1.90
CA ILE A 113 -17.02 12.19 -1.46
C ILE A 113 -15.65 11.51 -1.53
N ALA A 114 -14.64 12.25 -1.97
CA ALA A 114 -13.29 11.74 -2.10
C ALA A 114 -12.69 11.45 -0.71
N LEU A 115 -11.92 10.37 -0.59
CA LEU A 115 -11.14 10.04 0.60
C LEU A 115 -9.67 10.30 0.31
N ARG A 116 -8.99 10.97 1.24
CA ARG A 116 -7.60 11.38 1.09
C ARG A 116 -6.68 10.81 2.16
N ALA A 117 -5.43 10.60 1.76
CA ALA A 117 -4.33 10.28 2.66
C ALA A 117 -3.96 11.52 3.50
N PRO A 118 -3.23 11.34 4.62
CA PRO A 118 -2.74 12.46 5.44
C PRO A 118 -1.88 13.47 4.65
N GLY A 119 -1.22 13.01 3.57
CA GLY A 119 -0.44 13.85 2.65
C GLY A 119 -1.28 14.68 1.65
N GLY A 120 -2.60 14.46 1.60
CA GLY A 120 -3.52 15.09 0.64
C GLY A 120 -3.87 14.19 -0.55
N GLY A 121 -3.12 13.11 -0.72
CA GLY A 121 -3.27 12.13 -1.78
C GLY A 121 -4.62 11.51 -1.93
N LEU A 122 -4.97 11.22 -3.17
CA LEU A 122 -6.21 10.52 -3.43
C LEU A 122 -6.08 9.03 -3.11
N ILE A 123 -6.97 8.52 -2.26
CA ILE A 123 -7.06 7.09 -1.97
C ILE A 123 -8.28 6.49 -2.65
N GLY A 124 -9.41 7.19 -2.63
CA GLY A 124 -10.65 6.61 -3.12
C GLY A 124 -11.87 7.48 -2.87
N ALA A 125 -13.02 6.83 -2.68
CA ALA A 125 -14.29 7.49 -2.43
C ALA A 125 -15.16 6.72 -1.42
N LEU A 126 -15.89 7.47 -0.61
CA LEU A 126 -17.05 6.99 0.15
C LEU A 126 -18.31 7.40 -0.61
N CYS A 127 -19.21 6.47 -0.88
CA CYS A 127 -20.40 6.74 -1.69
C CYS A 127 -21.66 6.04 -1.20
N ALA A 128 -22.80 6.63 -1.52
CA ALA A 128 -24.15 6.13 -1.33
C ALA A 128 -24.87 6.10 -2.68
N MET A 129 -25.71 5.08 -2.89
CA MET A 129 -26.37 4.84 -4.17
C MET A 129 -27.78 4.31 -3.96
N ASP A 130 -28.71 4.67 -4.84
CA ASP A 130 -30.08 4.16 -4.82
C ASP A 130 -30.57 3.83 -6.24
N PRO A 131 -31.37 2.75 -6.45
CA PRO A 131 -31.96 2.45 -7.74
C PRO A 131 -33.12 3.38 -8.11
N ARG A 132 -33.55 4.25 -7.20
CA ARG A 132 -34.57 5.28 -7.44
C ARG A 132 -33.91 6.65 -7.58
N PRO A 133 -34.37 7.49 -8.52
CA PRO A 133 -33.97 8.88 -8.55
C PRO A 133 -34.32 9.58 -7.24
N GLY A 134 -33.56 10.59 -6.87
CA GLY A 134 -33.83 11.33 -5.64
C GLY A 134 -32.91 12.52 -5.47
N HIS A 135 -33.12 13.25 -4.37
CA HIS A 135 -32.30 14.38 -3.97
C HIS A 135 -32.00 14.27 -2.49
N LEU A 136 -30.73 14.41 -2.11
CA LEU A 136 -30.30 14.39 -0.72
C LEU A 136 -30.29 15.82 -0.17
N GLN A 137 -30.86 16.01 1.01
CA GLN A 137 -30.88 17.31 1.69
C GLN A 137 -29.47 17.69 2.20
N PRO A 138 -29.18 18.98 2.40
CA PRO A 138 -27.88 19.44 2.87
C PRO A 138 -27.36 18.71 4.13
N GLU A 139 -28.24 18.41 5.08
CA GLU A 139 -27.90 17.70 6.33
C GLU A 139 -27.47 16.24 6.05
N GLN A 140 -28.02 15.62 5.00
CA GLN A 140 -27.62 14.28 4.55
C GLN A 140 -26.25 14.32 3.86
N LEU A 141 -25.95 15.40 3.12
CA LEU A 141 -24.61 15.60 2.54
C LEU A 141 -23.55 15.84 3.62
N ASP A 142 -23.92 16.48 4.74
CA ASP A 142 -23.01 16.64 5.88
C ASP A 142 -22.61 15.31 6.52
N VAL A 143 -23.46 14.28 6.47
CA VAL A 143 -23.08 12.94 6.93
C VAL A 143 -21.88 12.40 6.12
N LEU A 144 -21.86 12.58 4.79
CA LEU A 144 -20.71 12.20 3.97
C LEU A 144 -19.44 12.95 4.38
N ARG A 145 -19.55 14.26 4.65
CA ARG A 145 -18.40 15.09 5.07
C ARG A 145 -17.85 14.66 6.43
N HIS A 146 -18.74 14.39 7.40
CA HIS A 146 -18.33 13.92 8.73
C HIS A 146 -17.70 12.52 8.67
N LEU A 147 -18.28 11.60 7.91
CA LEU A 147 -17.71 10.25 7.76
C LEU A 147 -16.37 10.28 7.02
N ARG A 148 -16.22 11.12 5.99
CA ARG A 148 -14.91 11.38 5.38
C ARG A 148 -13.90 11.83 6.43
N ALA A 149 -14.23 12.87 7.21
CA ALA A 149 -13.31 13.40 8.21
C ALA A 149 -12.92 12.35 9.28
N MET A 150 -13.87 11.51 9.70
CA MET A 150 -13.59 10.40 10.64
C MET A 150 -12.64 9.36 10.02
N ILE A 151 -12.90 8.95 8.78
CA ILE A 151 -12.05 7.99 8.06
C ILE A 151 -10.64 8.56 7.87
N GLU A 152 -10.52 9.80 7.39
CA GLU A 152 -9.25 10.47 7.11
C GLU A 152 -8.43 10.67 8.42
N ASN A 153 -9.10 11.01 9.53
CA ASN A 153 -8.44 11.13 10.83
C ASN A 153 -7.96 9.77 11.37
N ASP A 154 -8.80 8.73 11.30
CA ASP A 154 -8.43 7.38 11.73
C ASP A 154 -7.24 6.85 10.92
N LEU A 155 -7.28 7.09 9.61
CA LEU A 155 -6.19 6.81 8.70
C LEU A 155 -4.90 7.55 9.11
N ALA A 156 -4.98 8.86 9.37
CA ALA A 156 -3.83 9.66 9.80
C ALA A 156 -3.20 9.14 11.08
N LEU A 157 -4.02 8.78 12.08
CA LEU A 157 -3.53 8.20 13.33
C LEU A 157 -2.80 6.87 13.10
N ARG A 158 -3.37 5.99 12.28
CA ARG A 158 -2.79 4.68 11.98
C ARG A 158 -1.50 4.81 11.19
N THR A 159 -1.48 5.60 10.13
CA THR A 159 -0.28 5.84 9.32
C THR A 159 0.85 6.44 10.16
N ALA A 160 0.56 7.42 11.03
CA ALA A 160 1.56 8.02 11.92
C ALA A 160 2.22 7.00 12.86
N THR A 161 1.51 5.93 13.22
CA THR A 161 2.05 4.85 14.06
C THR A 161 2.64 3.68 13.28
N ALA A 162 2.43 3.61 11.97
CA ALA A 162 2.82 2.50 11.11
C ALA A 162 4.09 2.80 10.30
N ILE A 163 4.39 4.08 10.04
CA ILE A 163 5.49 4.50 9.18
C ILE A 163 6.72 4.90 10.03
N ASP A 164 7.90 4.52 9.56
CA ASP A 164 9.18 5.01 10.08
C ASP A 164 9.43 6.44 9.55
N PRO A 165 9.56 7.45 10.42
CA PRO A 165 9.60 8.85 9.98
C PRO A 165 10.85 9.19 9.16
N LEU A 166 11.95 8.43 9.32
CA LEU A 166 13.19 8.67 8.57
C LEU A 166 13.10 8.12 7.15
N THR A 167 12.62 6.88 7.00
CA THR A 167 12.69 6.13 5.74
C THR A 167 11.38 6.12 4.95
N GLN A 168 10.26 6.52 5.56
CA GLN A 168 8.91 6.47 4.99
C GLN A 168 8.42 5.05 4.64
N LEU A 169 9.15 4.01 5.03
CA LEU A 169 8.73 2.62 4.97
C LEU A 169 7.91 2.26 6.21
N PHE A 170 7.27 1.09 6.21
CA PHE A 170 6.67 0.58 7.44
C PHE A 170 7.71 0.42 8.55
N ASN A 171 7.35 0.79 9.76
CA ASN A 171 8.20 0.52 10.91
C ASN A 171 8.18 -0.97 11.27
N ARG A 172 9.13 -1.36 12.12
CA ARG A 172 9.33 -2.74 12.55
C ARG A 172 8.05 -3.39 13.07
N ARG A 173 7.29 -2.67 13.89
CA ARG A 173 6.07 -3.22 14.50
C ARG A 173 5.06 -3.57 13.41
N PHE A 174 4.79 -2.60 12.54
CA PHE A 174 3.80 -2.76 11.49
C PHE A 174 4.21 -3.87 10.49
N MET A 175 5.47 -3.88 10.08
CA MET A 175 6.00 -4.89 9.17
C MET A 175 5.80 -6.32 9.71
N LEU A 176 6.10 -6.56 10.99
CA LEU A 176 5.92 -7.88 11.60
C LEU A 176 4.44 -8.28 11.74
N GLU A 177 3.55 -7.31 12.02
CA GLU A 177 2.11 -7.55 12.08
C GLU A 177 1.55 -7.92 10.69
N SER A 178 1.95 -7.21 9.63
CA SER A 178 1.54 -7.52 8.24
C SER A 178 2.06 -8.88 7.77
N VAL A 179 3.28 -9.26 8.15
CA VAL A 179 3.83 -10.60 7.85
C VAL A 179 2.98 -11.69 8.51
N GLN A 180 2.70 -11.55 9.80
CA GLN A 180 1.88 -12.52 10.54
C GLN A 180 0.49 -12.70 9.89
N ARG A 181 -0.09 -11.61 9.40
CA ARG A 181 -1.41 -11.59 8.78
C ARG A 181 -1.41 -12.22 7.39
N LYS A 182 -0.54 -11.75 6.49
CA LYS A 182 -0.43 -12.29 5.12
C LYS A 182 -0.11 -13.78 5.14
N TRP A 183 0.62 -14.24 6.16
CA TRP A 183 0.83 -15.66 6.43
C TRP A 183 -0.45 -16.44 6.72
N GLN A 184 -1.32 -15.90 7.57
CA GLN A 184 -2.58 -16.54 7.91
C GLN A 184 -3.58 -16.53 6.74
N GLU A 185 -3.50 -15.52 5.88
CA GLU A 185 -4.38 -15.36 4.71
C GLU A 185 -3.91 -16.15 3.49
N THR A 186 -2.62 -16.51 3.41
CA THR A 186 -2.07 -17.27 2.28
C THR A 186 -2.54 -18.73 2.34
N PRO A 187 -3.21 -19.25 1.30
CA PRO A 187 -3.63 -20.65 1.25
C PRO A 187 -2.46 -21.63 1.37
N ALA A 188 -2.72 -22.78 1.98
CA ALA A 188 -1.73 -23.86 2.06
C ALA A 188 -1.20 -24.22 0.66
N GLY A 189 0.13 -24.27 0.51
CA GLY A 189 0.80 -24.55 -0.76
C GLY A 189 1.13 -23.30 -1.60
N GLN A 190 0.62 -22.11 -1.27
CA GLN A 190 1.15 -20.86 -1.80
C GLN A 190 2.36 -20.41 -0.97
N GLY A 191 3.46 -20.12 -1.65
CA GLY A 191 4.70 -19.69 -1.02
C GLY A 191 4.64 -18.23 -0.57
N ILE A 192 5.19 -17.96 0.62
CA ILE A 192 5.53 -16.63 1.10
C ILE A 192 7.04 -16.51 1.13
N ALA A 193 7.57 -15.40 0.63
CA ALA A 193 8.97 -15.08 0.81
C ALA A 193 9.17 -14.04 1.91
N ALA A 194 10.05 -14.37 2.84
CA ALA A 194 10.59 -13.43 3.81
C ALA A 194 11.98 -12.98 3.32
N VAL A 195 12.24 -11.68 3.37
CA VAL A 195 13.49 -11.09 2.91
C VAL A 195 14.06 -10.21 3.99
N MET A 196 15.37 -10.32 4.20
CA MET A 196 16.16 -9.51 5.12
C MET A 196 17.26 -8.79 4.33
N ILE A 197 17.35 -7.48 4.52
CA ILE A 197 18.27 -6.59 3.83
C ILE A 197 19.05 -5.82 4.88
N ASP A 198 20.36 -5.69 4.68
CA ASP A 198 21.23 -4.93 5.56
C ASP A 198 22.23 -4.11 4.74
N ILE A 199 22.42 -2.85 5.13
CA ILE A 199 23.41 -1.97 4.49
C ILE A 199 24.81 -2.38 4.93
N ASP A 200 25.63 -2.76 3.95
CA ASP A 200 26.96 -3.25 4.19
C ASP A 200 27.84 -2.15 4.80
N TYR A 201 28.48 -2.49 5.93
CA TYR A 201 29.42 -1.62 6.64
C TYR A 201 28.82 -0.30 7.15
N PHE A 202 27.51 -0.21 7.37
CA PHE A 202 26.85 1.05 7.71
C PHE A 202 27.36 1.73 8.99
N LYS A 203 27.74 0.96 10.02
CA LYS A 203 28.44 1.52 11.18
C LYS A 203 29.72 2.28 10.78
N GLN A 204 30.55 1.70 9.90
CA GLN A 204 31.78 2.35 9.43
C GLN A 204 31.48 3.58 8.57
N TYR A 205 30.38 3.54 7.81
CA TYR A 205 29.89 4.70 7.07
C TYR A 205 29.56 5.85 8.04
N ASN A 206 28.77 5.59 9.08
CA ASN A 206 28.44 6.59 10.11
C ASN A 206 29.67 7.11 10.84
N ASP A 207 30.61 6.24 11.20
CA ASP A 207 31.87 6.63 11.86
C ASP A 207 32.74 7.54 10.96
N THR A 208 32.57 7.46 9.64
CA THR A 208 33.35 8.23 8.65
C THR A 208 32.70 9.55 8.25
N TYR A 209 31.39 9.53 7.99
CA TYR A 209 30.65 10.65 7.41
C TYR A 209 29.69 11.34 8.39
N GLY A 210 29.51 10.76 9.59
CA GLY A 210 28.60 11.25 10.62
C GLY A 210 27.15 10.79 10.41
N HIS A 211 26.39 10.78 11.52
CA HIS A 211 24.98 10.38 11.52
C HIS A 211 24.09 11.14 10.52
N PRO A 212 24.23 12.46 10.29
CA PRO A 212 23.42 13.15 9.28
C PRO A 212 23.58 12.56 7.87
N ALA A 213 24.81 12.23 7.46
CA ALA A 213 25.06 11.57 6.19
C ALA A 213 24.52 10.12 6.17
N GLY A 214 24.54 9.44 7.32
CA GLY A 214 23.88 8.15 7.51
C GLY A 214 22.38 8.21 7.30
N ASP A 215 21.71 9.21 7.88
CA ASP A 215 20.28 9.44 7.72
C ASP A 215 19.92 9.70 6.24
N ASP A 216 20.73 10.50 5.54
CA ASP A 216 20.56 10.73 4.09
C ASP A 216 20.79 9.47 3.26
N CYS A 217 21.75 8.62 3.65
CA CYS A 217 21.96 7.32 3.04
C CYS A 217 20.75 6.40 3.25
N LEU A 218 20.20 6.34 4.47
CA LEU A 218 19.01 5.54 4.79
C LEU A 218 17.79 5.98 3.97
N ARG A 219 17.58 7.29 3.81
CA ARG A 219 16.50 7.84 2.96
C ARG A 219 16.62 7.37 1.51
N GLN A 220 17.82 7.47 0.93
CA GLN A 220 18.06 7.08 -0.45
C GLN A 220 17.93 5.56 -0.68
N VAL A 221 18.47 4.76 0.24
CA VAL A 221 18.31 3.30 0.21
C VAL A 221 16.83 2.93 0.33
N ALA A 222 16.11 3.52 1.28
CA ALA A 222 14.68 3.27 1.47
C ALA A 222 13.85 3.64 0.23
N ALA A 223 14.17 4.73 -0.45
CA ALA A 223 13.50 5.11 -1.70
C ALA A 223 13.67 4.05 -2.80
N VAL A 224 14.86 3.46 -2.93
CA VAL A 224 15.08 2.34 -3.87
C VAL A 224 14.30 1.10 -3.45
N ILE A 225 14.30 0.78 -2.16
CA ILE A 225 13.54 -0.35 -1.62
C ILE A 225 12.04 -0.16 -1.91
N GLN A 226 11.49 1.03 -1.68
CA GLN A 226 10.08 1.34 -1.96
C GLN A 226 9.76 1.20 -3.45
N ALA A 227 10.59 1.77 -4.33
CA ALA A 227 10.35 1.71 -5.78
C ALA A 227 10.32 0.26 -6.30
N VAL A 228 11.20 -0.61 -5.80
CA VAL A 228 11.18 -2.04 -6.14
C VAL A 228 9.98 -2.73 -5.49
N ALA A 229 9.64 -2.37 -4.26
CA ALA A 229 8.47 -2.93 -3.59
C ALA A 229 7.19 -2.62 -4.38
N ASP A 230 7.01 -1.39 -4.85
CA ASP A 230 5.86 -0.99 -5.67
C ASP A 230 5.83 -1.75 -7.00
N GLN A 231 6.97 -1.83 -7.70
CA GLN A 231 7.07 -2.52 -9.00
C GLN A 231 6.69 -4.01 -8.92
N TYR A 232 7.00 -4.67 -7.80
CA TYR A 232 6.79 -6.10 -7.62
C TYR A 232 5.64 -6.41 -6.63
N HIS A 233 4.86 -5.40 -6.20
CA HIS A 233 3.78 -5.52 -5.21
C HIS A 233 4.21 -6.20 -3.90
N LEU A 234 5.34 -5.73 -3.35
CA LEU A 234 5.94 -6.20 -2.10
C LEU A 234 5.59 -5.25 -0.96
N VAL A 235 5.55 -5.79 0.25
CA VAL A 235 5.47 -4.96 1.46
C VAL A 235 6.88 -4.71 1.98
N ALA A 236 7.25 -3.45 2.16
CA ALA A 236 8.57 -3.03 2.63
C ALA A 236 8.53 -2.35 3.99
N GLY A 237 9.48 -2.68 4.86
CA GLY A 237 9.59 -2.07 6.18
C GLY A 237 11.02 -1.98 6.70
N ARG A 238 11.27 -1.02 7.59
CA ARG A 238 12.51 -0.88 8.36
C ARG A 238 12.40 -1.69 9.65
N LEU A 239 13.24 -2.72 9.81
CA LEU A 239 13.23 -3.60 10.98
C LEU A 239 14.19 -3.15 12.09
N GLY A 240 15.23 -2.39 11.74
CA GLY A 240 16.28 -1.97 12.67
C GLY A 240 16.97 -0.67 12.24
N GLY A 241 18.16 -0.41 12.77
CA GLY A 241 18.93 0.80 12.45
C GLY A 241 19.30 0.88 10.97
N GLU A 242 19.85 -0.20 10.43
CA GLU A 242 20.31 -0.35 9.03
C GLU A 242 19.69 -1.56 8.34
N GLU A 243 18.68 -2.17 8.97
CA GLU A 243 18.03 -3.40 8.55
C GLU A 243 16.63 -3.11 7.99
N PHE A 244 16.35 -3.70 6.83
CA PHE A 244 15.06 -3.62 6.15
C PHE A 244 14.54 -5.04 5.88
N GLY A 245 13.22 -5.15 5.75
CA GLY A 245 12.55 -6.39 5.40
C GLY A 245 11.61 -6.19 4.22
N LEU A 246 11.48 -7.23 3.40
CA LEU A 246 10.41 -7.35 2.40
C LEU A 246 9.57 -8.59 2.69
N LEU A 247 8.29 -8.50 2.35
CA LEU A 247 7.35 -9.61 2.40
C LEU A 247 6.66 -9.76 1.05
N VAL A 248 6.69 -10.99 0.54
CA VAL A 248 6.15 -11.33 -0.78
C VAL A 248 5.21 -12.52 -0.64
N ALA A 249 4.00 -12.44 -1.20
CA ALA A 249 3.14 -13.62 -1.38
C ALA A 249 2.98 -13.93 -2.87
N GLY A 250 2.86 -15.22 -3.21
CA GLY A 250 2.49 -15.65 -4.56
C GLY A 250 3.58 -15.54 -5.63
N HIS A 251 4.77 -15.03 -5.31
CA HIS A 251 5.89 -15.03 -6.24
C HIS A 251 6.57 -16.40 -6.30
N GLN A 252 6.96 -16.83 -7.50
CA GLN A 252 7.88 -17.95 -7.68
C GLN A 252 9.33 -17.50 -7.48
N GLN A 253 10.22 -18.45 -7.19
CA GLN A 253 11.64 -18.18 -6.92
C GLN A 253 12.32 -17.30 -7.98
N PRO A 254 12.09 -17.47 -9.30
CA PRO A 254 12.73 -16.62 -10.32
C PRO A 254 12.33 -15.15 -10.21
N GLN A 255 11.04 -14.85 -9.99
CA GLN A 255 10.54 -13.47 -9.86
C GLN A 255 11.04 -12.82 -8.57
N LEU A 256 11.10 -13.59 -7.47
CA LEU A 256 11.70 -13.11 -6.24
C LEU A 256 13.17 -12.73 -6.45
N ARG A 257 13.96 -13.62 -7.07
CA ARG A 257 15.38 -13.35 -7.35
C ARG A 257 15.56 -12.10 -8.21
N GLU A 258 14.73 -11.95 -9.24
CA GLU A 258 14.75 -10.77 -10.10
C GLU A 258 14.53 -9.47 -9.32
N ALA A 259 13.50 -9.42 -8.47
CA ALA A 259 13.22 -8.26 -7.63
C ALA A 259 14.37 -7.93 -6.66
N LEU A 260 14.97 -8.96 -6.03
CA LEU A 260 16.08 -8.76 -5.09
C LEU A 260 17.37 -8.29 -5.79
N GLU A 261 17.64 -8.80 -6.98
CA GLU A 261 18.77 -8.31 -7.79
C GLU A 261 18.52 -6.91 -8.33
N ALA A 262 17.28 -6.57 -8.71
CA ALA A 262 16.91 -5.21 -9.09
C ALA A 262 17.14 -4.22 -7.93
N LEU A 263 16.75 -4.59 -6.72
CA LEU A 263 17.01 -3.82 -5.50
C LEU A 263 18.50 -3.61 -5.25
N ARG A 264 19.28 -4.71 -5.29
CA ARG A 264 20.73 -4.66 -5.08
C ARG A 264 21.43 -3.76 -6.11
N HIS A 265 21.08 -3.91 -7.39
CA HIS A 265 21.62 -3.07 -8.46
C HIS A 265 21.16 -1.61 -8.35
N GLY A 266 19.91 -1.35 -7.96
CA GLY A 266 19.39 -0.01 -7.74
C GLY A 266 20.17 0.73 -6.65
N ILE A 267 20.45 0.06 -5.52
CA ILE A 267 21.25 0.63 -4.44
C ILE A 267 22.70 0.86 -4.89
N TRP A 268 23.30 -0.08 -5.62
CA TRP A 268 24.62 0.11 -6.21
C TRP A 268 24.69 1.33 -7.13
N ALA A 269 23.61 1.59 -7.88
CA ALA A 269 23.50 2.70 -8.84
C ALA A 269 23.36 4.06 -8.16
N LEU A 270 22.97 4.14 -6.88
CA LEU A 270 23.00 5.39 -6.11
C LEU A 270 24.41 5.98 -6.03
N ASN A 271 25.45 5.13 -6.15
CA ASN A 271 26.85 5.53 -6.17
C ASN A 271 27.25 6.45 -4.99
N ILE A 272 26.65 6.19 -3.82
CA ILE A 272 26.97 6.90 -2.58
C ILE A 272 28.36 6.45 -2.13
N GLU A 273 29.30 7.40 -2.05
CA GLU A 273 30.70 7.14 -1.72
C GLU A 273 30.84 6.48 -0.33
N HIS A 274 31.62 5.40 -0.23
CA HIS A 274 31.97 4.79 1.04
C HIS A 274 33.44 4.34 1.07
N ARG A 275 34.35 5.26 1.42
CA ARG A 275 35.81 5.05 1.41
C ARG A 275 36.35 3.96 2.35
N ARG A 276 35.54 3.50 3.30
CA ARG A 276 35.90 2.45 4.26
C ARG A 276 35.35 1.08 3.86
N SER A 277 34.48 1.02 2.85
CA SER A 277 33.99 -0.21 2.24
C SER A 277 34.98 -0.69 1.18
N SER A 278 35.09 -2.01 1.01
CA SER A 278 35.85 -2.64 -0.07
C SER A 278 35.24 -2.39 -1.47
N PHE A 279 34.05 -1.80 -1.54
CA PHE A 279 33.34 -1.49 -2.78
C PHE A 279 33.44 -0.01 -3.20
N ASP A 280 34.12 0.82 -2.40
CA ASP A 280 34.20 2.29 -2.55
C ASP A 280 32.84 3.02 -2.54
N ARG A 281 31.75 2.29 -2.31
CA ARG A 281 30.37 2.77 -2.29
C ARG A 281 29.49 1.97 -1.33
N VAL A 282 28.32 2.52 -1.03
CA VAL A 282 27.27 1.84 -0.27
C VAL A 282 26.71 0.66 -1.07
N THR A 283 26.60 -0.50 -0.42
CA THR A 283 26.00 -1.73 -0.96
C THR A 283 25.07 -2.35 0.08
N VAL A 284 24.31 -3.37 -0.32
CA VAL A 284 23.50 -4.17 0.60
C VAL A 284 23.78 -5.66 0.42
N SER A 285 23.69 -6.39 1.53
CA SER A 285 23.55 -7.83 1.53
C SER A 285 22.08 -8.20 1.72
N ILE A 286 21.62 -9.22 0.98
CA ILE A 286 20.21 -9.63 0.97
C ILE A 286 20.13 -11.14 1.22
N GLY A 287 19.37 -11.51 2.24
CA GLY A 287 18.98 -12.89 2.52
C GLY A 287 17.49 -13.08 2.30
N ALA A 288 17.08 -14.15 1.64
CA ALA A 288 15.67 -14.47 1.45
C ALA A 288 15.38 -15.94 1.73
N ALA A 289 14.15 -16.22 2.10
CA ALA A 289 13.63 -17.56 2.27
C ALA A 289 12.29 -17.65 1.56
N GLN A 290 12.13 -18.63 0.66
CA GLN A 290 10.82 -18.94 0.09
C GLN A 290 10.21 -20.10 0.82
N VAL A 291 9.02 -19.88 1.36
CA VAL A 291 8.44 -20.78 2.34
C VAL A 291 7.05 -21.18 1.91
N THR A 292 6.88 -22.44 1.53
CA THR A 292 5.61 -23.01 1.06
C THR A 292 4.82 -23.73 2.16
N ASN A 293 5.52 -24.20 3.20
CA ASN A 293 4.97 -25.08 4.24
C ASN A 293 5.51 -24.81 5.66
N ALA A 294 6.13 -23.65 5.94
CA ALA A 294 6.63 -23.45 7.31
C ALA A 294 5.49 -23.39 8.31
N SER A 295 5.84 -23.75 9.53
CA SER A 295 4.93 -23.75 10.66
C SER A 295 4.57 -22.33 11.11
N SER A 296 5.41 -21.33 10.81
CA SER A 296 5.18 -19.94 11.20
C SER A 296 5.98 -18.91 10.38
N PRO A 297 5.56 -17.63 10.36
CA PRO A 297 6.34 -16.54 9.75
C PRO A 297 7.73 -16.34 10.38
N ARG A 298 7.87 -16.65 11.68
CA ARG A 298 9.15 -16.54 12.39
C ARG A 298 10.20 -17.47 11.80
N GLU A 299 9.79 -18.66 11.38
CA GLU A 299 10.67 -19.63 10.73
C GLU A 299 11.18 -19.08 9.40
N GLY A 300 10.31 -18.45 8.60
CA GLY A 300 10.72 -17.80 7.34
C GLY A 300 11.74 -16.69 7.54
N PHE A 301 11.53 -15.79 8.50
CA PHE A 301 12.53 -14.77 8.82
C PHE A 301 13.82 -15.34 9.38
N SER A 302 13.76 -16.42 10.15
CA SER A 302 14.97 -17.09 10.64
C SER A 302 15.82 -17.67 9.51
N ILE A 303 15.20 -18.21 8.46
CA ILE A 303 15.93 -18.71 7.28
C ILE A 303 16.49 -17.54 6.47
N ALA A 304 15.71 -16.46 6.31
CA ALA A 304 16.16 -15.25 5.61
C ALA A 304 17.35 -14.59 6.33
N ASP A 305 17.35 -14.57 7.65
CA ASP A 305 18.47 -14.07 8.46
C ASP A 305 19.74 -14.93 8.30
N GLN A 306 19.60 -16.25 8.29
CA GLN A 306 20.71 -17.16 8.00
C GLN A 306 21.28 -16.95 6.58
N ALA A 307 20.41 -16.76 5.59
CA ALA A 307 20.81 -16.43 4.23
C ALA A 307 21.53 -15.07 4.16
N LEU A 308 21.07 -14.07 4.93
CA LEU A 308 21.71 -12.75 5.01
C LEU A 308 23.11 -12.87 5.64
N TYR A 309 23.25 -13.66 6.70
CA TYR A 309 24.55 -13.95 7.29
C TYR A 309 25.50 -14.62 6.29
N GLN A 310 25.01 -15.58 5.50
CA GLN A 310 25.78 -16.21 4.43
C GLN A 310 26.20 -15.19 3.36
N ALA A 311 25.30 -14.30 2.93
CA ALA A 311 25.61 -13.24 1.98
C ALA A 311 26.74 -12.33 2.49
N LYS A 312 26.71 -11.96 3.78
CA LYS A 312 27.78 -11.17 4.42
C LYS A 312 29.10 -11.93 4.50
N ALA A 313 29.06 -13.23 4.78
CA ALA A 313 30.25 -14.08 4.89
C ALA A 313 30.90 -14.37 3.52
N GLN A 314 30.10 -14.48 2.46
CA GLN A 314 30.55 -14.74 1.08
C GLN A 314 31.06 -13.49 0.35
N GLY A 315 31.22 -12.36 1.04
CA GLY A 315 31.81 -11.15 0.48
C GLY A 315 30.87 -9.96 0.32
N ARG A 316 29.62 -10.03 0.81
CA ARG A 316 28.61 -8.94 0.76
C ARG A 316 28.18 -8.57 -0.65
N ASN A 317 27.35 -7.53 -0.79
CA ASN A 317 26.82 -7.05 -2.07
C ASN A 317 26.25 -8.18 -2.95
N GLN A 318 25.42 -9.04 -2.36
CA GLN A 318 24.85 -10.19 -3.06
C GLN A 318 23.51 -10.64 -2.45
N VAL A 319 22.79 -11.45 -3.23
CA VAL A 319 21.54 -12.09 -2.83
C VAL A 319 21.78 -13.57 -2.57
N VAL A 320 21.43 -14.03 -1.37
CA VAL A 320 21.36 -15.46 -1.03
C VAL A 320 19.90 -15.83 -0.76
N ILE A 321 19.45 -16.92 -1.37
CA ILE A 321 18.09 -17.47 -1.17
C ILE A 321 18.27 -18.86 -0.56
N GLY A 322 17.73 -19.04 0.64
CA GLY A 322 17.69 -20.31 1.38
C GLY A 322 16.55 -21.23 0.97
#